data_AF-A0A834E5J6-F1
#
_entry.id   AF-A0A834E5J6-F1
#
_cell.length_a   1.000
_cell.length_b   1.000
_cell.length_c   1.000
_cell.angle_alpha   90.00
_cell.angle_beta   90.00
_cell.angle_gamma   90.00
#
_symmetry.space_group_name_H-M   'P 1'
#
loop_
_entity.id
_entity.type
_entity.pdbx_description
1 polymer ?
#
loop_
_entity_poly.entity_id
_entity_poly.type
_entity_poly.pdbx_seq_one_letter_code
_entity_poly.pdbx_strand_id
1 'polypeptide(L)'
;MPSTRVRIKKETRMLGAIQIMTGLICSWLGRLWAYLLLTQFVTFQNWYIPFAATLKYPFWSSVSFIFSGFFTILLEIRRSKSLVSCTIVMNIISACISAIGLLLLLLEFFIFNLHSNSTVWSHESGYLLSQYLFLFIVLELLVTCTVTRWACNVTNRRQ
;
A
#
# COMPACT_ATOMS: atom_id res chain seq x y z
N MET A 1 10.09 35.13 -1.07
CA MET A 1 10.52 33.84 -0.46
C MET A 1 10.33 32.66 -1.44
N PRO A 2 11.31 32.40 -2.34
CA PRO A 2 11.25 31.29 -3.31
C PRO A 2 11.69 29.92 -2.76
N SER A 3 12.49 29.87 -1.68
CA SER A 3 13.09 28.63 -1.16
C SER A 3 12.07 27.60 -0.65
N THR A 4 11.04 28.05 0.09
CA THR A 4 10.00 27.18 0.66
C THR A 4 9.18 26.47 -0.40
N ARG A 5 8.93 27.12 -1.55
CA ARG A 5 8.15 26.54 -2.66
C ARG A 5 8.92 25.42 -3.37
N VAL A 6 10.23 25.58 -3.52
CA VAL A 6 11.12 24.58 -4.12
C VAL A 6 11.27 23.36 -3.20
N ARG A 7 11.33 23.58 -1.88
CA ARG A 7 11.39 22.50 -0.88
C ARG A 7 10.14 21.61 -0.90
N ILE A 8 8.94 22.19 -0.83
CA ILE A 8 7.67 21.45 -0.89
C ILE A 8 7.56 20.63 -2.18
N LYS A 9 8.07 21.18 -3.29
CA LYS A 9 8.08 20.52 -4.59
C LYS A 9 8.91 19.23 -4.56
N LYS A 10 10.16 19.30 -4.08
CA LYS A 10 11.04 18.14 -3.93
C LYS A 10 10.48 17.08 -2.97
N GLU A 11 9.94 17.51 -1.84
CA GLU A 11 9.36 16.61 -0.84
C GLU A 11 8.14 15.86 -1.43
N THR A 12 7.26 16.55 -2.17
CA THR A 12 6.09 15.91 -2.82
C THR A 12 6.51 14.88 -3.87
N ARG A 13 7.56 15.18 -4.65
CA ARG A 13 8.14 14.22 -5.61
C ARG A 13 8.60 12.94 -4.94
N MET A 14 9.31 13.10 -3.84
CA MET A 14 9.86 11.99 -3.06
C MET A 14 8.74 11.12 -2.52
N LEU A 15 7.69 11.72 -1.96
CA LEU A 15 6.51 10.99 -1.49
C LEU A 15 5.85 10.20 -2.61
N GLY A 16 5.62 10.80 -3.79
CA GLY A 16 5.05 10.08 -4.93
C GLY A 16 5.93 8.92 -5.41
N ALA A 17 7.25 9.09 -5.38
CA ALA A 17 8.18 8.00 -5.69
C ALA A 17 8.11 6.86 -4.66
N ILE A 18 7.96 7.19 -3.37
CA ILE A 18 7.75 6.19 -2.32
C ILE A 18 6.47 5.39 -2.58
N GLN A 19 5.35 6.04 -2.94
CA GLN A 19 4.09 5.33 -3.25
C GLN A 19 4.24 4.34 -4.42
N ILE A 20 4.94 4.75 -5.49
CA ILE A 20 5.21 3.85 -6.63
C ILE A 20 6.07 2.67 -6.19
N MET A 21 7.15 2.93 -5.43
CA MET A 21 8.04 1.87 -4.95
C MET A 21 7.31 0.91 -4.01
N THR A 22 6.49 1.42 -3.08
CA THR A 22 5.65 0.63 -2.20
C THR A 22 4.68 -0.25 -3.00
N GLY A 23 4.01 0.33 -4.00
CA GLY A 23 3.14 -0.42 -4.91
C GLY A 23 3.88 -1.55 -5.64
N LEU A 24 5.05 -1.30 -6.20
CA LEU A 24 5.87 -2.32 -6.85
C LEU A 24 6.29 -3.43 -5.89
N ILE A 25 6.73 -3.08 -4.68
CA ILE A 25 7.12 -4.04 -3.64
C ILE A 25 5.91 -4.92 -3.28
N CYS A 26 4.74 -4.33 -3.02
CA CYS A 26 3.51 -5.09 -2.76
C CYS A 26 3.14 -6.05 -3.90
N SER A 27 3.36 -5.65 -5.15
CA SER A 27 3.18 -6.53 -6.33
C SER A 27 4.13 -7.73 -6.34
N TRP A 28 5.41 -7.53 -5.99
CA TRP A 28 6.38 -8.62 -5.88
C TRP A 28 6.08 -9.54 -4.70
N LEU A 29 5.75 -8.98 -3.53
CA LEU A 29 5.34 -9.74 -2.35
C LEU A 29 4.10 -10.58 -2.66
N GLY A 30 3.09 -10.02 -3.32
CA GLY A 30 1.89 -10.76 -3.75
C GLY A 30 2.20 -11.93 -4.69
N ARG A 31 3.14 -11.76 -5.63
CA ARG A 31 3.59 -12.85 -6.52
C ARG A 31 4.37 -13.94 -5.80
N LEU A 32 5.30 -13.55 -4.93
CA LEU A 32 6.05 -14.50 -4.09
C LEU A 32 5.11 -15.33 -3.23
N TRP A 33 4.11 -14.68 -2.66
CA TRP A 33 3.13 -15.35 -1.83
C TRP A 33 2.22 -16.30 -2.61
N ALA A 34 1.78 -15.91 -3.82
CA ALA A 34 1.05 -16.80 -4.72
C ALA A 34 1.88 -18.02 -5.13
N TYR A 35 3.18 -17.83 -5.42
CA TYR A 35 4.09 -18.93 -5.73
C TYR A 35 4.25 -19.89 -4.55
N LEU A 36 4.44 -19.37 -3.33
CA LEU A 36 4.52 -20.16 -2.11
C LEU A 36 3.23 -20.96 -1.89
N LEU A 37 2.06 -20.34 -2.02
CA LEU A 37 0.77 -21.03 -1.88
C LEU A 37 0.60 -22.16 -2.90
N LEU A 38 0.99 -21.93 -4.16
CA LEU A 38 0.88 -22.93 -5.22
C LEU A 38 1.82 -24.11 -4.98
N THR A 39 3.05 -23.87 -4.52
CA THR A 39 4.00 -24.95 -4.17
C THR A 39 3.51 -25.77 -2.98
N GLN A 40 2.91 -25.12 -1.99
CA GLN A 40 2.33 -25.79 -0.81
C GLN A 40 1.14 -26.67 -1.19
N PHE A 41 0.25 -26.17 -2.05
CA PHE A 41 -0.90 -26.92 -2.56
C PHE A 41 -0.49 -28.21 -3.27
N VAL A 42 0.52 -28.14 -4.15
CA VAL A 42 1.00 -29.29 -4.92
C VAL A 42 1.73 -30.31 -4.03
N THR A 43 2.44 -29.86 -3.00
CA THR A 43 3.36 -30.73 -2.23
C THR A 43 2.73 -31.36 -0.99
N PHE A 44 1.88 -30.62 -0.27
CA PHE A 44 1.40 -31.03 1.05
C PHE A 44 -0.10 -31.30 1.11
N GLN A 45 -0.85 -31.00 0.03
CA GLN A 45 -2.30 -31.21 -0.07
C GLN A 45 -3.10 -30.62 1.11
N ASN A 46 -2.51 -29.61 1.78
CA ASN A 46 -3.00 -29.06 3.03
C ASN A 46 -3.65 -27.67 2.80
N TRP A 47 -4.80 -27.44 3.43
CA TRP A 47 -5.76 -26.37 3.10
C TRP A 47 -5.52 -25.04 3.85
N TYR A 48 -4.27 -24.61 4.08
CA TYR A 48 -4.06 -23.29 4.68
C TYR A 48 -4.06 -22.20 3.59
N ILE A 49 -5.20 -21.53 3.43
CA ILE A 49 -5.37 -20.39 2.53
C ILE A 49 -5.48 -19.13 3.39
N PRO A 50 -4.46 -18.27 3.43
CA PRO A 50 -4.56 -17.02 4.17
C PRO A 50 -5.59 -16.09 3.53
N PHE A 51 -6.38 -15.39 4.34
CA PHE A 51 -7.52 -14.58 3.86
C PHE A 51 -7.10 -13.45 2.90
N ALA A 52 -5.91 -12.87 3.05
CA ALA A 52 -5.41 -11.87 2.10
C ALA A 52 -5.15 -12.44 0.68
N ALA A 53 -5.02 -13.78 0.53
CA ALA A 53 -4.75 -14.49 -0.74
C ALA A 53 -6.00 -14.66 -1.54
N THR A 54 -7.06 -15.07 -0.88
CA THR A 54 -8.37 -15.28 -1.46
C THR A 54 -8.89 -14.00 -2.09
N LEU A 55 -8.65 -12.84 -1.45
CA LEU A 55 -9.09 -11.55 -1.96
C LEU A 55 -8.16 -10.94 -3.02
N LYS A 56 -7.01 -11.57 -3.33
CA LYS A 56 -5.97 -10.99 -4.23
C LYS A 56 -5.63 -9.55 -3.85
N TYR A 57 -5.74 -9.21 -2.56
CA TYR A 57 -5.62 -7.85 -2.05
C TYR A 57 -4.28 -7.18 -2.43
N PRO A 58 -3.12 -7.87 -2.36
CA PRO A 58 -1.84 -7.28 -2.76
C PRO A 58 -1.81 -6.79 -4.22
N PHE A 59 -2.61 -7.40 -5.09
CA PHE A 59 -2.65 -7.06 -6.52
C PHE A 59 -3.46 -5.77 -6.75
N TRP A 60 -4.66 -5.67 -6.18
CA TRP A 60 -5.52 -4.49 -6.33
C TRP A 60 -4.98 -3.27 -5.57
N SER A 61 -4.38 -3.50 -4.39
CA SER A 61 -3.72 -2.44 -3.62
C SER A 61 -2.50 -1.90 -4.34
N SER A 62 -1.64 -2.77 -4.88
CA SER A 62 -0.45 -2.37 -5.64
C SER A 62 -0.78 -1.42 -6.80
N VAL A 63 -1.79 -1.75 -7.61
CA VAL A 63 -2.22 -0.90 -8.73
C VAL A 63 -2.65 0.48 -8.22
N SER A 64 -3.42 0.52 -7.15
CA SER A 64 -3.92 1.76 -6.56
C SER A 64 -2.79 2.64 -6.00
N PHE A 65 -1.79 2.04 -5.37
CA PHE A 65 -0.63 2.75 -4.80
C PHE A 65 0.25 3.35 -5.90
N ILE A 66 0.48 2.61 -6.99
CA ILE A 66 1.22 3.10 -8.16
C ILE A 66 0.50 4.29 -8.80
N PHE A 67 -0.82 4.20 -9.00
CA PHE A 67 -1.59 5.31 -9.55
C PHE A 67 -1.56 6.53 -8.63
N SER A 68 -1.78 6.35 -7.33
CA SER A 68 -1.67 7.42 -6.33
C SER A 68 -0.33 8.14 -6.41
N GLY A 69 0.77 7.39 -6.43
CA GLY A 69 2.13 7.93 -6.59
C GLY A 69 2.37 8.66 -7.90
N PHE A 70 1.87 8.12 -9.01
CA PHE A 70 1.97 8.75 -10.33
C PHE A 70 1.27 10.12 -10.34
N PHE A 71 0.04 10.21 -9.81
CA PHE A 71 -0.67 11.48 -9.71
C PHE A 71 0.03 12.47 -8.78
N THR A 72 0.59 11.99 -7.66
CA THR A 72 1.40 12.81 -6.74
C THR A 72 2.62 13.43 -7.43
N ILE A 73 3.32 12.68 -8.29
CA ILE A 73 4.44 13.22 -9.09
C ILE A 73 3.91 14.16 -10.18
N LEU A 74 2.82 13.81 -10.85
CA LEU A 74 2.25 14.63 -11.91
C LEU A 74 1.79 16.00 -11.38
N LEU A 75 1.27 16.03 -10.14
CA LEU A 75 0.90 17.26 -9.42
C LEU A 75 2.07 18.23 -9.26
N GLU A 76 3.27 17.70 -9.04
CA GLU A 76 4.50 18.47 -8.93
C GLU A 76 4.89 19.12 -10.28
N ILE A 77 4.70 18.39 -11.38
CA ILE A 77 5.05 18.83 -12.73
C ILE A 77 4.01 19.82 -13.27
N ARG A 78 2.72 19.48 -13.20
CA ARG A 78 1.61 20.21 -13.83
C ARG A 78 0.62 20.70 -12.78
N ARG A 79 0.84 21.89 -12.21
CA ARG A 79 0.06 22.38 -11.06
C ARG A 79 -1.33 22.95 -11.40
N SER A 80 -2.16 22.21 -12.13
CA SER A 80 -3.54 22.61 -12.49
C SER A 80 -4.54 22.36 -11.34
N LYS A 81 -5.65 23.10 -11.29
CA LYS A 81 -6.69 22.91 -10.25
C LYS A 81 -7.31 21.51 -10.33
N SER A 82 -7.61 21.03 -11.54
CA SER A 82 -8.15 19.70 -11.79
C SER A 82 -7.19 18.60 -11.31
N LEU A 83 -5.88 18.77 -11.53
CA LEU A 83 -4.90 17.76 -11.12
C LEU A 83 -4.71 17.71 -9.60
N VAL A 84 -4.80 18.84 -8.90
CA VAL A 84 -4.80 18.87 -7.42
C VAL A 84 -5.99 18.05 -6.89
N SER A 85 -7.18 18.28 -7.43
CA SER A 85 -8.39 17.54 -7.03
C SER A 85 -8.27 16.04 -7.33
N CYS A 86 -7.80 15.67 -8.52
CA CYS A 86 -7.57 14.28 -8.90
C CYS A 86 -6.57 13.58 -7.97
N THR A 87 -5.47 14.25 -7.61
CA THR A 87 -4.47 13.72 -6.69
C THR A 87 -5.03 13.48 -5.30
N ILE A 88 -5.86 14.40 -4.78
CA ILE A 88 -6.56 14.25 -3.50
C ILE A 88 -7.46 13.01 -3.53
N VAL A 89 -8.30 12.88 -4.56
CA VAL A 89 -9.22 11.74 -4.70
C VAL A 89 -8.47 10.43 -4.76
N MET A 90 -7.40 10.34 -5.57
CA MET A 90 -6.59 9.11 -5.68
C MET A 90 -5.89 8.74 -4.37
N ASN A 91 -5.36 9.71 -3.64
CA ASN A 91 -4.73 9.44 -2.34
C ASN A 91 -5.77 9.02 -1.28
N ILE A 92 -6.99 9.55 -1.30
CA ILE A 92 -8.09 9.11 -0.42
C ILE A 92 -8.47 7.66 -0.73
N ILE A 93 -8.64 7.31 -2.00
CA ILE A 93 -8.93 5.93 -2.42
C ILE A 93 -7.80 4.99 -1.95
N SER A 94 -6.54 5.38 -2.17
CA SER A 94 -5.37 4.62 -1.70
C SER A 94 -5.35 4.44 -0.18
N ALA A 95 -5.72 5.48 0.59
CA ALA A 95 -5.82 5.41 2.04
C ALA A 95 -6.95 4.47 2.50
N CYS A 96 -8.12 4.50 1.86
CA CYS A 96 -9.22 3.58 2.15
C CYS A 96 -8.82 2.12 1.89
N ILE A 97 -8.17 1.86 0.75
CA ILE A 97 -7.67 0.52 0.40
C ILE A 97 -6.66 0.07 1.46
N SER A 98 -5.70 0.93 1.81
CA SER A 98 -4.70 0.65 2.85
C SER A 98 -5.36 0.31 4.20
N ALA A 99 -6.38 1.07 4.62
CA ALA A 99 -7.10 0.80 5.86
C ALA A 99 -7.79 -0.56 5.85
N ILE A 100 -8.45 -0.92 4.74
CA ILE A 100 -9.07 -2.24 4.57
C ILE A 100 -8.00 -3.34 4.64
N GLY A 101 -6.85 -3.17 4.00
CA GLY A 101 -5.74 -4.11 4.05
C GLY A 101 -5.18 -4.32 5.46
N LEU A 102 -5.04 -3.25 6.25
CA LEU A 102 -4.59 -3.35 7.63
C LEU A 102 -5.59 -4.12 8.49
N LEU A 103 -6.89 -3.87 8.33
CA LEU A 103 -7.93 -4.62 9.06
C LEU A 103 -7.89 -6.11 8.70
N LEU A 104 -7.74 -6.44 7.42
CA LEU A 104 -7.62 -7.83 6.95
C LEU A 104 -6.39 -8.53 7.54
N LEU A 105 -5.22 -7.87 7.53
CA LEU A 105 -3.98 -8.43 8.08
C LEU A 105 -4.03 -8.58 9.61
N LEU A 106 -4.65 -7.63 10.32
CA LEU A 106 -4.84 -7.73 11.76
C LEU A 106 -5.74 -8.92 12.13
N LEU A 107 -6.80 -9.15 11.36
CA LEU A 107 -7.66 -10.33 11.55
C LEU A 107 -6.89 -11.63 11.30
N GLU A 108 -6.05 -11.67 10.24
CA GLU A 108 -5.18 -12.81 9.94
C GLU A 108 -4.21 -13.10 11.10
N PHE A 109 -3.57 -12.07 11.65
CA PHE A 109 -2.66 -12.21 12.80
C PHE A 109 -3.39 -12.68 14.06
N PHE A 110 -4.61 -12.20 14.30
CA PHE A 110 -5.42 -12.63 15.44
C PHE A 110 -5.77 -14.12 15.35
N ILE A 111 -6.23 -14.57 14.18
CA ILE A 111 -6.57 -15.98 13.94
C ILE A 111 -5.32 -16.86 14.09
N PHE A 112 -4.19 -16.44 13.54
CA PHE A 112 -2.93 -17.18 13.64
C PHE A 112 -2.49 -17.37 15.09
N ASN A 113 -2.54 -16.31 15.91
CA ASN A 113 -2.18 -16.38 17.33
C ASN A 113 -3.10 -17.33 18.13
N LEU A 114 -4.38 -17.44 17.78
CA LEU A 114 -5.32 -18.35 18.45
C LEU A 114 -5.07 -19.84 18.12
N HIS A 115 -4.43 -20.14 16.99
CA HIS A 115 -4.27 -21.51 16.48
C HIS A 115 -2.82 -22.04 16.59
N SER A 116 -1.94 -21.38 17.35
CA SER A 116 -0.49 -21.62 17.32
C SER A 116 -0.01 -22.96 17.92
N ASN A 117 -0.90 -23.83 18.39
CA ASN A 117 -0.52 -25.08 19.06
C ASN A 117 0.04 -26.17 18.10
N SER A 118 0.00 -25.99 16.77
CA SER A 118 0.55 -26.97 15.82
C SER A 118 1.01 -26.31 14.51
N THR A 119 2.09 -25.52 14.55
CA THR A 119 2.57 -24.79 13.37
C THR A 119 3.46 -25.65 12.46
N VAL A 120 2.96 -25.94 11.26
CA VAL A 120 3.75 -26.48 10.15
C VAL A 120 4.61 -25.34 9.58
N TRP A 121 5.87 -25.60 9.22
CA TRP A 121 6.85 -24.63 8.69
C TRP A 121 6.32 -23.69 7.58
N SER A 122 5.38 -24.18 6.79
CA SER A 122 4.69 -23.43 5.74
C SER A 122 3.88 -22.23 6.25
N HIS A 123 3.37 -22.28 7.48
CA HIS A 123 2.63 -21.16 8.10
C HIS A 123 3.55 -20.01 8.50
N GLU A 124 4.78 -20.30 8.95
CA GLU A 124 5.76 -19.30 9.36
C GLU A 124 6.21 -18.42 8.18
N SER A 125 6.44 -19.03 7.02
CA SER A 125 6.85 -18.31 5.81
C SER A 125 5.76 -17.37 5.28
N GLY A 126 4.50 -17.81 5.33
CA GLY A 126 3.35 -16.99 4.96
C GLY A 126 3.13 -15.83 5.94
N TYR A 127 3.27 -16.09 7.23
CA TYR A 127 3.14 -15.10 8.30
C TYR A 127 4.19 -13.98 8.19
N LEU A 128 5.45 -14.32 7.95
CA LEU A 128 6.52 -13.34 7.69
C LEU A 128 6.17 -12.43 6.49
N LEU A 129 5.65 -13.01 5.41
CA LEU A 129 5.27 -12.24 4.23
C LEU A 129 4.08 -11.28 4.50
N SER A 130 3.10 -11.73 5.29
CA SER A 130 2.00 -10.90 5.79
C SER A 130 2.50 -9.75 6.69
N GLN A 131 3.53 -9.96 7.51
CA GLN A 131 4.17 -8.88 8.30
C GLN A 131 4.85 -7.82 7.42
N TYR A 132 5.59 -8.23 6.39
CA TYR A 132 6.18 -7.27 5.45
C TYR A 132 5.11 -6.45 4.73
N LEU A 133 4.04 -7.11 4.26
CA LEU A 133 2.89 -6.42 3.66
C LEU A 133 2.27 -5.39 4.62
N PHE A 134 2.10 -5.75 5.90
CA PHE A 134 1.59 -4.83 6.92
C PHE A 134 2.42 -3.54 7.00
N LEU A 135 3.75 -3.66 7.08
CA LEU A 135 4.66 -2.50 7.15
C LEU A 135 4.54 -1.59 5.93
N PHE A 136 4.50 -2.16 4.73
CA PHE A 136 4.37 -1.38 3.50
C PHE A 136 2.99 -0.71 3.36
N ILE A 137 1.92 -1.34 3.83
CA ILE A 137 0.58 -0.72 3.82
C ILE A 137 0.50 0.41 4.84
N VAL A 138 1.10 0.28 6.03
CA VAL A 138 1.21 1.39 6.99
C VAL A 138 1.99 2.55 6.36
N LEU A 139 3.11 2.26 5.70
CA LEU A 139 3.90 3.28 5.00
C LEU A 139 3.05 4.03 3.96
N GLU A 140 2.30 3.31 3.12
CA GLU A 140 1.40 3.93 2.13
C GLU A 140 0.32 4.79 2.78
N LEU A 141 -0.29 4.32 3.87
CA LEU A 141 -1.30 5.10 4.61
C LEU A 141 -0.72 6.41 5.15
N LEU A 142 0.48 6.37 5.73
CA LEU A 142 1.16 7.57 6.21
C LEU A 142 1.48 8.54 5.07
N VAL A 143 2.02 8.03 3.96
CA VAL A 143 2.38 8.85 2.80
C VAL A 143 1.14 9.48 2.17
N THR A 144 0.08 8.72 1.92
CA THR A 144 -1.19 9.24 1.36
C THR A 144 -1.81 10.30 2.25
N CYS A 145 -1.76 10.16 3.58
CA CYS A 145 -2.22 11.18 4.52
C CYS A 145 -1.39 12.48 4.40
N THR A 146 -0.06 12.38 4.31
CA THR A 146 0.81 13.55 4.15
C THR A 146 0.58 14.27 2.81
N VAL A 147 0.46 13.52 1.71
CA VAL A 147 0.21 14.07 0.37
C VAL A 147 -1.15 14.76 0.33
N THR A 148 -2.19 14.13 0.87
CA THR A 148 -3.55 14.70 0.91
C THR A 148 -3.57 16.02 1.69
N ARG A 149 -2.92 16.06 2.86
CA ARG A 149 -2.80 17.28 3.66
C ARG A 149 -2.10 18.41 2.90
N TRP A 150 -1.03 18.09 2.17
CA TRP A 150 -0.32 19.08 1.36
C TRP A 150 -1.15 19.56 0.17
N ALA A 151 -1.84 18.65 -0.52
CA ALA A 151 -2.71 18.98 -1.64
C ALA A 151 -3.88 19.88 -1.20
N CYS A 152 -4.52 19.59 -0.06
CA CYS A 152 -5.54 20.46 0.52
C CYS A 152 -5.02 21.86 0.86
N ASN A 153 -3.83 21.95 1.46
CA ASN A 153 -3.19 23.25 1.74
C ASN A 153 -2.90 24.06 0.47
N VAL A 154 -2.60 23.41 -0.66
CA VAL A 154 -2.38 24.07 -1.95
C VAL A 154 -3.70 24.58 -2.55
N THR A 155 -4.80 23.84 -2.36
CA THR A 155 -6.14 24.29 -2.76
C THR A 155 -6.57 25.54 -1.98
N ASN A 156 -6.39 25.53 -0.66
CA ASN A 156 -6.85 26.62 0.21
C ASN A 156 -6.05 27.93 0.04
N ARG A 157 -4.80 27.87 -0.46
CA ARG A 157 -3.99 29.07 -0.77
C ARG A 157 -4.29 29.69 -2.15
N ARG A 158 -5.17 29.07 -2.94
CA ARG A 158 -5.52 29.51 -4.31
C ARG A 158 -6.96 30.03 -4.41
N GLN A 159 -7.71 29.94 -3.33
CA GLN A 159 -8.98 30.65 -3.11
C GLN A 159 -8.67 31.95 -2.37
#